data_AF-A0AB37SI55-F1
#
_entry.id   AF-A0AB37SI55-F1
#
_cell.length_a   1.000
_cell.length_b   1.000
_cell.length_c   1.000
_cell.angle_alpha   90.00
_cell.angle_beta   90.00
_cell.angle_gamma   90.00
#
_symmetry.space_group_name_H-M   'P 1'
#
loop_
_entity.id
_entity.type
_entity.pdbx_description
1 polymer ?
#
loop_
_entity_poly.entity_id
_entity_poly.type
_entity_poly.pdbx_seq_one_letter_code
_entity_poly.pdbx_strand_id
1 'polypeptide(L)'
;MVLDGGGNPNSMRPDGDPVIMRFINDRNLDAITYLHSRGADIDAEVNGQPTVVNAAWGADWDVVWRLIELGTRTDTPKAAVGLVGTFKIPGATLPDSPIYPFKVKVWLVLVARQDEAPDFAPEGHGSAKSKTYYAIDSQRNL
;
A
#
# COMPACT_ATOMS: atom_id res chain seq x y z
N MET A 1 0.38 -16.43 22.64
CA MET A 1 1.26 -15.45 21.94
C MET A 1 1.67 -14.38 22.95
N VAL A 2 2.82 -13.70 22.84
CA VAL A 2 3.30 -12.74 23.88
C VAL A 2 2.28 -11.62 24.16
N LEU A 3 1.50 -11.22 23.16
CA LEU A 3 0.44 -10.21 23.31
C LEU A 3 -0.76 -10.69 24.16
N ASP A 4 -1.02 -12.00 24.24
CA ASP A 4 -2.05 -12.55 25.15
C ASP A 4 -1.65 -12.42 26.61
N GLY A 5 -0.35 -12.32 26.88
CA GLY A 5 0.24 -12.12 28.21
C GLY A 5 0.48 -10.66 28.57
N GLY A 6 -0.10 -9.69 27.84
CA GLY A 6 0.07 -8.27 28.11
C GLY A 6 1.30 -7.62 27.47
N GLY A 7 1.91 -8.27 26.47
CA GLY A 7 2.98 -7.64 25.68
C GLY A 7 2.50 -6.35 25.00
N ASN A 8 3.37 -5.33 24.96
CA ASN A 8 3.05 -4.04 24.35
C ASN A 8 3.04 -4.19 22.80
N PRO A 9 1.88 -3.99 22.13
CA PRO A 9 1.78 -4.09 20.66
C PRO A 9 2.52 -2.97 19.92
N ASN A 10 2.90 -1.90 20.62
CA ASN A 10 3.65 -0.74 20.12
C ASN A 10 5.12 -0.76 20.55
N SER A 11 5.66 -1.95 20.82
CA SER A 11 7.07 -2.09 21.15
C SER A 11 7.94 -1.71 19.96
N MET A 12 9.10 -1.11 20.25
CA MET A 12 10.08 -0.74 19.24
C MET A 12 11.14 -1.83 19.09
N ARG A 13 11.57 -2.07 17.86
CA ARG A 13 12.69 -2.95 17.51
C ARG A 13 14.03 -2.25 17.76
N PRO A 14 15.15 -2.99 17.80
CA PRO A 14 16.48 -2.40 18.01
C PRO A 14 16.93 -1.36 16.96
N ASP A 15 16.36 -1.43 15.76
CA ASP A 15 16.57 -0.46 14.67
C ASP A 15 15.71 0.80 14.81
N GLY A 16 14.85 0.87 15.83
CA GLY A 16 13.96 2.00 16.06
C GLY A 16 12.65 1.92 15.30
N ASP A 17 12.33 0.80 14.64
CA ASP A 17 11.05 0.60 13.98
C ASP A 17 9.98 0.05 14.94
N PRO A 18 8.70 0.44 14.80
CA PRO A 18 7.61 -0.24 15.48
C PRO A 18 7.58 -1.73 15.11
N VAL A 19 7.26 -2.60 16.08
CA VAL A 19 7.24 -4.06 15.86
C VAL A 19 6.32 -4.49 14.72
N ILE A 20 5.24 -3.73 14.46
CA ILE A 20 4.31 -4.00 13.33
C ILE A 20 5.02 -3.99 11.97
N MET A 21 6.09 -3.20 11.80
CA MET A 21 6.86 -3.15 10.56
C MET A 21 7.49 -4.48 10.19
N ARG A 22 7.84 -5.32 11.18
CA ARG A 22 8.34 -6.66 10.88
C ARG A 22 7.31 -7.48 10.11
N PHE A 23 6.06 -7.43 10.52
CA PHE A 23 4.97 -8.20 9.91
C PHE A 23 4.52 -7.61 8.58
N ILE A 24 4.65 -6.29 8.41
CA ILE A 24 4.42 -5.60 7.14
C ILE A 24 5.47 -6.01 6.11
N ASN A 25 6.75 -5.97 6.47
CA ASN A 25 7.85 -6.37 5.59
C ASN A 25 7.80 -7.88 5.27
N ASP A 26 7.34 -8.71 6.21
CA ASP A 26 7.12 -10.15 6.02
C ASP A 26 5.79 -10.46 5.29
N ARG A 27 4.97 -9.43 4.98
CA ARG A 27 3.63 -9.54 4.35
C ARG A 27 2.68 -10.48 5.10
N ASN A 28 2.79 -10.53 6.41
CA ASN A 28 2.01 -11.40 7.28
C ASN A 28 0.69 -10.72 7.69
N LEU A 29 -0.33 -10.83 6.83
CA LEU A 29 -1.65 -10.18 7.01
C LEU A 29 -2.35 -10.58 8.31
N ASP A 30 -2.23 -11.85 8.72
CA ASP A 30 -2.84 -12.35 9.96
C ASP A 30 -2.17 -11.72 11.18
N ALA A 31 -0.84 -11.63 11.19
CA ALA A 31 -0.12 -10.97 12.27
C ALA A 31 -0.39 -9.47 12.33
N ILE A 32 -0.48 -8.78 11.18
CA ILE A 32 -0.86 -7.35 11.12
C ILE A 32 -2.25 -7.15 11.73
N THR A 33 -3.23 -7.96 11.30
CA THR A 33 -4.61 -7.92 11.81
C THR A 33 -4.65 -8.20 13.31
N TYR A 34 -3.89 -9.21 13.75
CA TYR A 34 -3.81 -9.57 15.16
C TYR A 34 -3.18 -8.46 16.00
N LEU A 35 -2.05 -7.88 15.58
CA LEU A 35 -1.42 -6.75 16.29
C LEU A 35 -2.35 -5.55 16.38
N HIS A 36 -3.02 -5.19 15.29
CA HIS A 36 -4.00 -4.10 15.29
C HIS A 36 -5.14 -4.37 16.29
N SER A 37 -5.66 -5.61 16.33
CA SER A 37 -6.70 -6.00 17.31
C SER A 37 -6.24 -5.90 18.77
N ARG A 38 -4.92 -5.86 19.00
CA ARG A 38 -4.30 -5.66 20.31
C ARG A 38 -3.95 -4.20 20.60
N GLY A 39 -4.22 -3.27 19.68
CA GLY A 39 -3.93 -1.84 19.85
C GLY A 39 -2.61 -1.37 19.24
N ALA A 40 -2.04 -2.13 18.29
CA ALA A 40 -0.90 -1.64 17.52
C ALA A 40 -1.28 -0.41 16.70
N ASP A 41 -0.44 0.62 16.73
CA ASP A 41 -0.54 1.81 15.91
C ASP A 41 -0.16 1.47 14.46
N ILE A 42 -1.19 1.37 13.61
CA ILE A 42 -1.05 1.10 12.18
C ILE A 42 -0.64 2.34 11.39
N ASP A 43 -0.76 3.54 11.98
CA ASP A 43 -0.42 4.82 11.38
C ASP A 43 0.98 5.30 11.77
N ALA A 44 1.77 4.44 12.43
CA ALA A 44 3.12 4.77 12.86
C ALA A 44 3.99 5.26 11.68
N GLU A 45 4.90 6.17 11.97
CA GLU A 45 5.85 6.67 10.99
C GLU A 45 7.21 5.99 11.14
N VAL A 46 7.80 5.60 10.01
CA VAL A 46 9.13 4.99 9.91
C VAL A 46 9.92 5.77 8.89
N ASN A 47 11.08 6.27 9.28
CA ASN A 47 11.90 7.18 8.47
C ASN A 47 11.10 8.38 7.91
N GLY A 48 10.17 8.90 8.73
CA GLY A 48 9.31 10.03 8.40
C GLY A 48 8.17 9.72 7.41
N GLN A 49 7.96 8.45 7.06
CA GLN A 49 6.90 7.98 6.16
C GLN A 49 5.84 7.17 6.91
N PRO A 50 4.55 7.37 6.63
CA PRO A 50 3.50 6.49 7.16
C PRO A 50 3.73 5.04 6.75
N THR A 51 3.43 4.13 7.67
CA THR A 51 3.56 2.68 7.46
C THR A 51 2.85 2.18 6.19
N VAL A 52 1.66 2.72 5.87
CA VAL A 52 0.92 2.38 4.63
C VAL A 52 1.65 2.81 3.35
N VAL A 53 2.41 3.91 3.39
CA VAL A 53 3.24 4.39 2.26
C VAL A 53 4.47 3.49 2.10
N ASN A 54 5.10 3.07 3.20
CA ASN A 54 6.23 2.12 3.15
C ASN A 54 5.84 0.80 2.45
N ALA A 55 4.68 0.23 2.79
CA ALA A 55 4.16 -0.97 2.12
C ALA A 55 3.91 -0.73 0.61
N ALA A 56 3.39 0.45 0.25
CA ALA A 56 3.13 0.81 -1.15
C ALA A 56 4.42 0.94 -1.98
N TRP A 57 5.53 1.41 -1.39
CA TRP A 57 6.84 1.44 -2.06
C TRP A 57 7.36 0.04 -2.41
N GLY A 58 7.02 -0.97 -1.60
CA GLY A 58 7.31 -2.38 -1.89
C GLY A 58 6.39 -3.01 -2.93
N ALA A 59 5.38 -2.28 -3.41
CA ALA A 59 4.28 -2.80 -4.23
C ALA A 59 3.51 -3.97 -3.55
N ASP A 60 3.51 -4.03 -2.22
CA ASP A 60 2.79 -5.03 -1.43
C ASP A 60 1.31 -4.64 -1.28
N TRP A 61 0.59 -4.61 -2.41
CA TRP A 61 -0.77 -4.05 -2.48
C TRP A 61 -1.80 -4.79 -1.61
N ASP A 62 -1.60 -6.08 -1.38
CA ASP A 62 -2.36 -6.89 -0.42
C ASP A 62 -2.20 -6.37 1.02
N VAL A 63 -0.98 -6.00 1.41
CA VAL A 63 -0.68 -5.37 2.70
C VAL A 63 -1.27 -3.96 2.77
N VAL A 64 -1.09 -3.13 1.73
CA VAL A 64 -1.69 -1.79 1.66
C VAL A 64 -3.20 -1.86 1.81
N TRP A 65 -3.84 -2.78 1.09
CA TRP A 65 -5.28 -2.98 1.18
C TRP A 65 -5.71 -3.43 2.57
N ARG A 66 -4.98 -4.36 3.20
CA ARG A 66 -5.26 -4.77 4.59
C ARG A 66 -5.16 -3.60 5.56
N LEU A 67 -4.16 -2.73 5.44
CA LEU A 67 -4.05 -1.56 6.31
C LEU A 67 -5.23 -0.58 6.12
N ILE A 68 -5.72 -0.42 4.89
CA ILE A 68 -6.95 0.35 4.60
C ILE A 68 -8.18 -0.30 5.23
N GLU A 69 -8.33 -1.62 5.14
CA GLU A 69 -9.42 -2.36 5.79
C GLU A 69 -9.41 -2.20 7.32
N LEU A 70 -8.21 -2.06 7.91
CA LEU A 70 -8.02 -1.81 9.34
C LEU A 70 -8.16 -0.32 9.72
N GLY A 71 -8.46 0.56 8.75
CA GLY A 71 -8.74 1.98 9.00
C GLY A 71 -7.53 2.89 9.07
N THR A 72 -6.40 2.54 8.45
CA THR A 72 -5.23 3.43 8.38
C THR A 72 -5.58 4.78 7.73
N ARG A 73 -5.00 5.86 8.26
CA ARG A 73 -5.17 7.19 7.69
C ARG A 73 -4.41 7.31 6.38
N THR A 74 -5.16 7.69 5.35
CA THR A 74 -4.66 7.79 3.97
C THR A 74 -4.91 9.17 3.38
N ASP A 75 -5.53 10.07 4.13
CA ASP A 75 -5.89 11.45 3.80
C ASP A 75 -4.95 12.49 4.42
N THR A 76 -4.00 12.07 5.26
CA THR A 76 -2.94 12.97 5.73
C THR A 76 -2.06 13.39 4.54
N PRO A 77 -1.48 14.61 4.52
CA PRO A 77 -0.67 15.07 3.39
C PRO A 77 0.45 14.10 2.99
N LYS A 78 1.13 13.49 3.96
CA LYS A 78 2.18 12.49 3.68
C LYS A 78 1.62 11.21 3.08
N ALA A 79 0.51 10.71 3.62
CA ALA A 79 -0.09 9.46 3.15
C ALA A 79 -0.70 9.62 1.75
N ALA A 80 -1.44 10.71 1.51
CA ALA A 80 -2.05 11.01 0.24
C ALA A 80 -0.99 11.14 -0.87
N VAL A 81 -0.05 12.08 -0.70
CA VAL A 81 1.03 12.32 -1.69
C VAL A 81 1.90 11.08 -1.88
N GLY A 82 2.22 10.38 -0.79
CA GLY A 82 3.04 9.17 -0.82
C GLY A 82 2.39 8.04 -1.60
N LEU A 83 1.13 7.70 -1.28
CA LEU A 83 0.37 6.65 -1.97
C LEU A 83 0.22 6.97 -3.45
N VAL A 84 -0.20 8.19 -3.80
CA VAL A 84 -0.34 8.63 -5.19
C VAL A 84 0.99 8.54 -5.93
N GLY A 85 2.09 8.91 -5.28
CA GLY A 85 3.45 8.81 -5.83
C GLY A 85 3.84 7.37 -6.19
N THR A 86 3.43 6.37 -5.41
CA THR A 86 3.80 4.96 -5.65
C THR A 86 3.20 4.36 -6.92
N PHE A 87 2.10 4.92 -7.43
CA PHE A 87 1.50 4.50 -8.70
C PHE A 87 2.29 4.93 -9.94
N LYS A 88 3.22 5.89 -9.80
CA LYS A 88 4.04 6.42 -10.89
C LYS A 88 5.14 5.48 -11.36
N ILE A 89 5.31 4.31 -10.73
CA ILE A 89 6.28 3.28 -11.13
C ILE A 89 5.56 2.28 -12.05
N PRO A 90 5.65 2.41 -13.39
CA PRO A 90 5.00 1.50 -14.32
C PRO A 90 5.69 0.13 -14.24
N GLY A 91 4.92 -0.96 -14.30
CA GLY A 91 5.47 -2.32 -14.30
C GLY A 91 5.83 -2.89 -12.91
N ALA A 92 5.72 -2.13 -11.81
CA ALA A 92 5.90 -2.67 -10.46
C ALA A 92 4.88 -3.78 -10.12
N THR A 93 3.72 -3.76 -10.78
CA THR A 93 2.69 -4.81 -10.65
C THR A 93 1.94 -4.91 -11.97
N LEU A 94 2.09 -6.05 -12.64
CA LEU A 94 1.45 -6.35 -13.92
C LEU A 94 0.00 -6.82 -13.73
N PRO A 95 -0.89 -6.66 -14.74
CA PRO A 95 -2.30 -7.07 -14.65
C PRO A 95 -2.56 -8.54 -14.29
N ASP A 96 -1.65 -9.44 -14.67
CA ASP A 96 -1.71 -10.88 -14.38
C ASP A 96 -1.17 -11.25 -12.99
N SER A 97 -0.63 -10.27 -12.25
CA SER A 97 -0.14 -10.48 -10.90
C SER A 97 -1.29 -10.79 -9.92
N PRO A 98 -1.13 -11.78 -9.00
CA PRO A 98 -2.15 -12.09 -8.01
C PRO A 98 -2.46 -10.92 -7.07
N ILE A 99 -1.54 -9.95 -6.93
CA ILE A 99 -1.73 -8.76 -6.11
C ILE A 99 -2.30 -7.56 -6.87
N TYR A 100 -2.43 -7.63 -8.20
CA TYR A 100 -2.98 -6.55 -9.02
C TYR A 100 -4.40 -6.12 -8.62
N PRO A 101 -5.34 -7.03 -8.26
CA PRO A 101 -6.67 -6.62 -7.82
C PRO A 101 -6.64 -5.70 -6.59
N PHE A 102 -5.67 -5.87 -5.68
CA PHE A 102 -5.53 -4.98 -4.52
C PHE A 102 -5.02 -3.60 -4.92
N LYS A 103 -4.08 -3.52 -5.88
CA LYS A 103 -3.65 -2.24 -6.47
C LYS A 103 -4.84 -1.44 -7.02
N VAL A 104 -5.75 -2.12 -7.70
CA VAL A 104 -6.99 -1.51 -8.23
C VAL A 104 -7.89 -1.01 -7.10
N LYS A 105 -8.08 -1.80 -6.04
CA LYS A 105 -8.87 -1.36 -4.87
C LYS A 105 -8.28 -0.13 -4.19
N VAL A 106 -6.96 -0.10 -4.00
CA VAL A 106 -6.26 1.06 -3.45
C VAL A 106 -6.44 2.28 -4.36
N TRP A 107 -6.29 2.10 -5.67
CA TRP A 107 -6.53 3.17 -6.64
C TRP A 107 -7.96 3.72 -6.55
N LEU A 108 -8.98 2.85 -6.46
CA LEU A 108 -10.39 3.24 -6.32
C LEU A 108 -10.62 4.10 -5.07
N VAL A 109 -9.99 3.75 -3.96
CA VAL A 109 -10.06 4.53 -2.71
C VAL A 109 -9.45 5.92 -2.87
N LEU A 110 -8.35 6.04 -3.61
CA LEU A 110 -7.68 7.34 -3.85
C LEU A 110 -8.50 8.23 -4.80
N VAL A 111 -9.01 7.69 -5.91
CA VAL A 111 -9.79 8.51 -6.86
C VAL A 111 -11.13 8.97 -6.31
N ALA A 112 -11.71 8.23 -5.36
CA ALA A 112 -12.95 8.64 -4.68
C ALA A 112 -12.79 9.95 -3.86
N ARG A 113 -11.55 10.36 -3.56
CA ARG A 113 -11.24 11.55 -2.75
C ARG A 113 -11.08 12.84 -3.56
N GLN A 114 -10.99 12.72 -4.89
CA GLN A 114 -10.97 13.81 -5.87
C GLN A 114 -9.80 14.81 -5.79
N ASP A 115 -8.90 14.68 -4.82
CA ASP A 115 -7.78 15.60 -4.59
C ASP A 115 -6.52 15.23 -5.39
N GLU A 116 -6.19 13.95 -5.50
CA GLU A 116 -4.98 13.50 -6.19
C GLU A 116 -5.19 12.14 -6.90
N ALA A 117 -5.77 12.14 -8.10
CA ALA A 117 -5.92 10.91 -8.88
C ALA A 117 -4.53 10.39 -9.30
N PRO A 118 -4.19 9.11 -9.00
CA PRO A 118 -2.91 8.55 -9.43
C PRO A 118 -2.75 8.56 -10.96
N ASP A 119 -1.53 8.79 -11.45
CA ASP A 119 -1.15 8.68 -12.87
C ASP A 119 -1.01 7.21 -13.29
N PHE A 120 -2.06 6.46 -13.00
CA PHE A 120 -2.28 5.04 -13.29
C PHE A 120 -3.80 4.90 -13.44
N ALA A 121 -4.27 4.18 -14.46
CA ALA A 121 -5.67 3.81 -14.58
C ALA A 121 -5.72 2.35 -15.02
N PRO A 122 -6.36 1.45 -14.24
CA PRO A 122 -6.55 0.07 -14.68
C PRO A 122 -7.45 0.03 -15.93
N GLU A 123 -7.32 -1.04 -16.72
CA GLU A 123 -8.13 -1.22 -17.94
C GLU A 123 -9.63 -1.10 -17.63
N GLY A 124 -10.36 -0.41 -18.49
CA GLY A 124 -11.80 -0.12 -18.29
C GLY A 124 -12.12 1.11 -17.44
N HIS A 125 -11.14 1.73 -16.78
CA HIS A 125 -11.32 2.94 -15.95
C HIS A 125 -10.55 4.17 -16.47
N GLY A 126 -10.20 4.17 -17.76
CA GLY A 126 -9.22 5.08 -18.35
C GLY A 126 -9.48 6.58 -18.18
N SER A 127 -8.42 7.31 -17.82
CA SER A 127 -8.19 8.66 -18.35
C SER A 127 -7.59 8.53 -19.76
N ALA A 128 -7.81 9.52 -20.63
CA ALA A 128 -7.47 9.50 -22.06
C ALA A 128 -5.97 9.28 -22.38
N LYS A 129 -5.08 9.17 -21.39
CA LYS A 129 -3.63 8.95 -21.54
C LYS A 129 -3.20 7.48 -21.51
N SER A 130 -4.07 6.52 -21.16
CA SER A 130 -3.68 5.10 -21.05
C SER A 130 -3.41 4.40 -22.40
N LYS A 131 -3.78 5.02 -23.52
CA LYS A 131 -3.56 4.45 -24.87
C LYS A 131 -2.09 4.45 -25.31
N THR A 132 -1.21 5.20 -24.64
CA THR A 132 0.17 5.41 -25.11
C THR A 132 1.15 4.34 -24.64
N TYR A 133 0.88 3.64 -23.54
CA TYR A 133 1.81 2.63 -22.99
C TYR A 133 1.83 1.32 -23.79
N TYR A 134 0.78 1.00 -24.55
CA TYR A 134 0.72 -0.21 -25.38
C TYR A 134 1.07 0.01 -26.85
N ALA A 135 1.17 1.25 -27.32
CA ALA A 135 1.60 1.54 -28.70
C ALA A 135 3.08 1.20 -28.95
N ILE A 136 3.89 1.09 -27.89
CA ILE A 136 5.33 0.79 -27.97
C ILE A 136 5.68 -0.70 -27.84
N ASP A 137 4.76 -1.55 -27.36
CA ASP A 137 5.00 -3.00 -27.21
C ASP A 137 4.43 -3.81 -28.39
N SER A 138 3.37 -3.32 -29.05
CA SER A 138 2.83 -3.93 -30.27
C SER A 138 3.70 -3.73 -31.53
N GLN A 139 4.82 -3.01 -31.44
CA GLN A 139 5.75 -2.75 -32.56
C GLN A 139 7.07 -3.54 -32.44
N ARG A 140 7.22 -4.41 -31.43
CA ARG A 140 8.43 -5.24 -31.25
C ARG A 140 8.28 -6.71 -31.63
N ASN A 141 7.12 -7.13 -32.13
CA ASN A 141 6.83 -8.51 -32.55
C ASN A 141 6.17 -8.60 -33.93
N LEU A 142 6.68 -7.87 -34.93
CA LEU A 142 6.42 -8.14 -36.35
C LEU A 142 7.70 -7.95 -37.16
#